data_AF-A0A1X7STY8-F1
#
_entry.id   AF-A0A1X7STY8-F1
#
_cell.length_a   1.000
_cell.length_b   1.000
_cell.length_c   1.000
_cell.angle_alpha   90.00
_cell.angle_beta   90.00
_cell.angle_gamma   90.00
#
_symmetry.space_group_name_H-M   'P 1'
#
loop_
_entity.id
_entity.type
_entity.pdbx_description
1 polymer ?
#
loop_
_entity_poly.entity_id
_entity_poly.type
_entity_poly.pdbx_seq_one_letter_code
_entity_poly.pdbx_strand_id
1 'polypeptide(L)'
;MAASAKSFEERKKCPFCHLSYQFSSSLSKHVKEKHSNEKSVKDSHVFCNLCGSMVLSVAKLIEHLHQIHNKEIKITNHEFRSIDKFYEWKKGEESHSKSFYVKNSASRMQGLNRKSYYYCNRSGVVRQSKEKRQRAPKVQGSCKTNEYCTAHMTVIEDTITKMVKVTYCSHHSNHKPEVCHLRVPDKVKNAVAAKLAEGVTIERILDDIRDSVTGTIEREHLMNRQDVHNIEYKLNLQSIKKHQNDHSSIVAWVTEMQEMECQMRMIMITSIQQAKENMLMTSVSLTHINYEL
;
A
#
# COMPACT_ATOMS: atom_id res chain seq x y z
N MET A 1 -42.40 -3.87 -46.81
CA MET A 1 -40.94 -3.98 -47.07
C MET A 1 -40.20 -3.11 -46.08
N ALA A 2 -39.77 -3.67 -44.94
CA ALA A 2 -39.00 -2.93 -43.94
C ALA A 2 -37.52 -3.24 -44.15
N ALA A 3 -36.78 -2.28 -44.70
CA ALA A 3 -35.32 -2.35 -44.78
C ALA A 3 -34.76 -2.11 -43.38
N SER A 4 -34.25 -3.16 -42.75
CA SER A 4 -33.61 -3.09 -41.44
C SER A 4 -32.27 -2.36 -41.57
N ALA A 5 -32.13 -1.25 -40.83
CA ALA A 5 -30.91 -0.49 -40.71
C ALA A 5 -29.78 -1.37 -40.16
N LYS A 6 -28.72 -1.59 -40.96
CA LYS A 6 -27.49 -2.24 -40.49
C LYS A 6 -26.78 -1.27 -39.54
N SER A 7 -26.78 -1.58 -38.25
CA SER A 7 -25.88 -0.97 -37.28
C SER A 7 -24.44 -1.17 -37.74
N PHE A 8 -23.70 -0.08 -37.90
CA PHE A 8 -22.26 -0.11 -38.14
C PHE A 8 -21.58 -0.65 -36.88
N GLU A 9 -21.33 -1.96 -36.81
CA GLU A 9 -20.50 -2.55 -35.77
C GLU A 9 -19.05 -2.07 -35.93
N GLU A 10 -18.46 -1.56 -34.84
CA GLU A 10 -17.07 -1.12 -34.81
C GLU A 10 -16.12 -2.27 -35.20
N ARG A 11 -15.26 -2.02 -36.19
CA ARG A 11 -14.27 -3.00 -36.63
C ARG A 11 -13.25 -3.27 -35.53
N LYS A 12 -13.06 -4.55 -35.20
CA LYS A 12 -12.10 -5.05 -34.20
C LYS A 12 -10.71 -5.12 -34.83
N LYS A 13 -9.78 -4.30 -34.35
CA LYS A 13 -8.41 -4.21 -34.87
C LYS A 13 -7.55 -5.38 -34.35
N CYS A 14 -6.63 -5.86 -35.19
CA CYS A 14 -5.64 -6.83 -34.78
C CYS A 14 -4.62 -6.20 -33.82
N PRO A 15 -4.27 -6.86 -32.71
CA PRO A 15 -3.27 -6.32 -31.78
C PRO A 15 -1.84 -6.36 -32.34
N PHE A 16 -1.57 -7.17 -33.36
CA PHE A 16 -0.24 -7.48 -33.89
C PHE A 16 0.01 -6.97 -35.32
N CYS A 17 -1.00 -6.43 -35.99
CA CYS A 17 -0.86 -5.82 -37.31
C CYS A 17 -1.97 -4.78 -37.57
N HIS A 18 -1.90 -4.07 -38.71
CA HIS A 18 -2.82 -2.98 -39.04
C HIS A 18 -4.21 -3.43 -39.53
N LEU A 19 -4.47 -4.75 -39.60
CA LEU A 19 -5.72 -5.29 -40.13
C LEU A 19 -6.88 -5.14 -39.14
N SER A 20 -8.08 -4.91 -39.65
CA SER A 20 -9.32 -4.78 -38.84
C SER A 20 -10.43 -5.68 -39.38
N TYR A 21 -11.22 -6.22 -38.47
CA TYR A 21 -12.19 -7.28 -38.75
C TYR A 21 -13.57 -6.90 -38.26
N GLN A 22 -14.60 -7.29 -39.01
CA GLN A 22 -16.00 -7.09 -38.62
C GLN A 22 -16.36 -7.94 -37.39
N PHE A 23 -15.90 -9.20 -37.36
CA PHE A 23 -16.25 -10.14 -36.29
C PHE A 23 -15.02 -10.57 -35.46
N SER A 24 -15.25 -10.86 -34.17
CA SER A 24 -14.21 -11.36 -33.27
C SER A 24 -13.70 -12.74 -33.66
N SER A 25 -14.54 -13.56 -34.29
CA SER A 25 -14.17 -14.86 -34.85
C SER A 25 -13.13 -14.70 -35.98
N SER A 26 -13.34 -13.75 -36.88
CA SER A 26 -12.41 -13.44 -37.97
C SER A 26 -11.07 -12.91 -37.46
N LEU A 27 -11.09 -12.02 -36.47
CA LEU A 27 -9.88 -11.55 -35.79
C LEU A 27 -9.13 -12.71 -35.12
N SER A 28 -9.83 -13.56 -34.37
CA SER A 28 -9.24 -14.71 -33.69
C SER A 28 -8.59 -15.69 -34.67
N LYS A 29 -9.23 -15.94 -35.83
CA LYS A 29 -8.68 -16.79 -36.89
C LYS A 29 -7.42 -16.19 -37.50
N HIS A 30 -7.46 -14.90 -37.83
CA HIS A 30 -6.28 -14.18 -38.35
C HIS A 30 -5.09 -14.23 -37.38
N VAL A 31 -5.33 -13.96 -36.09
CA VAL A 31 -4.28 -14.04 -35.05
C VAL A 31 -3.72 -15.46 -34.97
N LYS A 32 -4.57 -16.48 -35.04
CA LYS A 32 -4.12 -17.88 -35.00
C LYS A 32 -3.31 -18.29 -36.22
N GLU A 33 -3.56 -17.73 -37.41
CA GLU A 33 -2.90 -18.13 -38.67
C GLU A 33 -1.68 -17.29 -39.02
N LYS A 34 -1.70 -15.99 -38.69
CA LYS A 34 -0.63 -15.04 -39.05
C LYS A 34 0.25 -14.65 -37.87
N HIS A 35 -0.22 -14.90 -36.66
CA HIS A 35 0.49 -14.62 -35.40
C HIS A 35 0.60 -15.89 -34.53
N SER A 36 0.68 -17.08 -35.16
CA SER A 36 0.74 -18.38 -34.47
C SER A 36 1.96 -18.54 -33.55
N ASN A 37 3.06 -17.83 -33.86
CA ASN A 37 4.30 -17.83 -33.09
C ASN A 37 4.30 -16.78 -31.96
N GLU A 38 3.26 -15.95 -31.87
CA GLU A 38 3.10 -14.97 -30.82
C GLU A 38 2.32 -15.62 -29.67
N LYS A 39 2.87 -15.56 -28.44
CA LYS A 39 2.25 -16.18 -27.25
C LYS A 39 0.79 -15.71 -27.13
N SER A 40 -0.10 -16.66 -26.90
CA SER A 40 -1.54 -16.48 -27.06
C SER A 40 -2.09 -15.21 -26.40
N VAL A 41 -3.03 -14.54 -27.07
CA VAL A 41 -3.77 -13.35 -26.59
C VAL A 41 -4.41 -13.56 -25.21
N LYS A 42 -4.63 -14.81 -24.79
CA LYS A 42 -5.22 -15.17 -23.49
C LYS A 42 -4.35 -14.76 -22.28
N ASP A 43 -3.03 -14.57 -22.47
CA ASP A 43 -2.11 -14.14 -21.41
C ASP A 43 -1.81 -12.62 -21.46
N SER A 44 -2.23 -11.95 -22.53
CA SER A 44 -2.03 -10.51 -22.71
C SER A 44 -3.04 -9.75 -21.86
N HIS A 45 -2.54 -8.98 -20.90
CA HIS A 45 -3.37 -8.25 -19.93
C HIS A 45 -3.06 -6.75 -19.91
N VAL A 46 -1.99 -6.33 -20.57
CA VAL A 46 -1.54 -4.94 -20.67
C VAL A 46 -1.95 -4.41 -22.04
N PHE A 47 -2.48 -3.20 -22.14
CA PHE A 47 -2.83 -2.58 -23.42
C PHE A 47 -2.16 -1.22 -23.60
N CYS A 48 -1.90 -0.86 -24.86
CA CYS A 48 -1.47 0.47 -25.26
C CYS A 48 -2.68 1.39 -25.36
N ASN A 49 -2.66 2.53 -24.67
CA ASN A 49 -3.77 3.49 -24.72
C ASN A 49 -3.81 4.32 -26.02
N LEU A 50 -2.72 4.36 -26.79
CA LEU A 50 -2.67 5.11 -28.05
C LEU A 50 -3.32 4.37 -29.22
N CYS A 51 -3.21 3.03 -29.25
CA CYS A 51 -3.70 2.22 -30.37
C CYS A 51 -4.60 1.05 -29.97
N GLY A 52 -4.70 0.74 -28.67
CA GLY A 52 -5.49 -0.39 -28.16
C GLY A 52 -4.81 -1.76 -28.27
N SER A 53 -3.58 -1.85 -28.80
CA SER A 53 -2.86 -3.13 -28.91
C SER A 53 -2.61 -3.76 -27.54
N MET A 54 -2.85 -5.07 -27.45
CA MET A 54 -2.64 -5.88 -26.25
C MET A 54 -1.23 -6.48 -26.27
N VAL A 55 -0.55 -6.46 -25.13
CA VAL A 55 0.81 -7.00 -24.93
C VAL A 55 0.89 -7.80 -23.62
N LEU A 56 1.92 -8.64 -23.53
CA LEU A 56 2.10 -9.60 -22.43
C LEU A 56 2.65 -8.96 -21.15
N SER A 57 3.33 -7.82 -21.24
CA SER A 57 3.98 -7.18 -20.10
C SER A 57 4.24 -5.68 -20.34
N VAL A 58 4.53 -4.95 -19.27
CA VAL A 58 4.92 -3.53 -19.36
C VAL A 58 6.24 -3.33 -20.11
N ALA A 59 7.18 -4.27 -19.99
CA ALA A 59 8.41 -4.23 -20.79
C ALA A 59 8.11 -4.32 -22.30
N LYS A 60 7.19 -5.22 -22.70
CA LYS A 60 6.73 -5.30 -24.09
C LYS A 60 5.91 -4.08 -24.51
N LEU A 61 5.20 -3.44 -23.59
CA LEU A 61 4.54 -2.16 -23.87
C LEU A 61 5.56 -1.08 -24.21
N ILE A 62 6.69 -1.00 -23.49
CA ILE A 62 7.75 -0.03 -23.79
C ILE A 62 8.36 -0.29 -25.17
N GLU A 63 8.67 -1.55 -25.50
CA GLU A 63 9.14 -1.91 -26.85
C GLU A 63 8.13 -1.50 -27.94
N HIS A 64 6.85 -1.79 -27.73
CA HIS A 64 5.77 -1.40 -28.65
C HIS A 64 5.66 0.12 -28.81
N LEU A 65 5.76 0.88 -27.72
CA LEU A 65 5.72 2.34 -27.74
C LEU A 65 6.90 2.93 -28.53
N HIS A 66 8.08 2.31 -28.46
CA HIS A 66 9.22 2.70 -29.27
C HIS A 66 9.01 2.38 -30.75
N GLN A 67 8.60 1.15 -31.08
CA GLN A 67 8.50 0.68 -32.46
C GLN A 67 7.32 1.29 -33.25
N ILE A 68 6.16 1.41 -32.61
CA ILE A 68 4.90 1.79 -33.28
C ILE A 68 4.59 3.28 -33.09
N HIS A 69 4.98 3.84 -31.94
CA HIS A 69 4.65 5.22 -31.57
C HIS A 69 5.86 6.14 -31.51
N ASN A 70 7.05 5.65 -31.86
CA ASN A 70 8.32 6.39 -31.82
C ASN A 70 8.56 7.12 -30.48
N LYS A 71 8.08 6.54 -29.37
CA LYS A 71 8.29 7.06 -28.02
C LYS A 71 9.53 6.43 -27.42
N GLU A 72 10.55 7.23 -27.20
CA GLU A 72 11.77 6.79 -26.53
C GLU A 72 11.58 6.81 -25.01
N ILE A 73 11.60 5.63 -24.40
CA ILE A 73 11.49 5.45 -22.94
C ILE A 73 12.77 4.81 -22.45
N LYS A 74 13.50 5.51 -21.58
CA LYS A 74 14.77 5.05 -21.03
C LYS A 74 14.56 4.04 -19.92
N ILE A 75 15.27 2.91 -20.03
CA ILE A 75 15.37 1.89 -18.98
C ILE A 75 16.79 1.97 -18.40
N THR A 76 16.89 2.04 -17.08
CA THR A 76 18.16 2.11 -16.35
C THR A 76 18.35 0.86 -15.50
N ASN A 77 19.60 0.46 -15.29
CA ASN A 77 19.94 -0.65 -14.40
C ASN A 77 20.70 -0.13 -13.19
N HIS A 78 20.35 -0.61 -12.01
CA HIS A 78 20.96 -0.24 -10.73
C HIS A 78 21.34 -1.49 -9.97
N GLU A 79 22.41 -1.40 -9.19
CA GLU A 79 22.86 -2.48 -8.31
C GLU A 79 23.02 -1.96 -6.88
N PHE A 80 22.54 -2.74 -5.92
CA PHE A 80 22.58 -2.41 -4.50
C PHE A 80 23.19 -3.56 -3.71
N ARG A 81 23.91 -3.23 -2.64
CA ARG A 81 24.55 -4.21 -1.76
C ARG A 81 23.56 -4.96 -0.87
N SER A 82 22.37 -4.40 -0.65
CA SER A 82 21.31 -5.01 0.15
C SER A 82 19.94 -4.53 -0.30
N ILE A 83 18.91 -5.26 0.13
CA ILE A 83 17.51 -4.89 -0.12
C ILE A 83 17.11 -3.59 0.60
N ASP A 84 17.72 -3.28 1.75
CA ASP A 84 17.44 -2.05 2.50
C ASP A 84 17.92 -0.81 1.74
N LYS A 85 19.11 -0.90 1.11
CA LYS A 85 19.62 0.18 0.25
C LYS A 85 18.75 0.39 -0.98
N PHE A 86 18.20 -0.69 -1.54
CA PHE A 86 17.17 -0.57 -2.56
C PHE A 86 15.91 0.16 -2.04
N TYR A 87 15.43 -0.15 -0.82
CA TYR A 87 14.25 0.52 -0.27
C TYR A 87 14.47 2.00 0.04
N GLU A 88 15.66 2.38 0.53
CA GLU A 88 16.06 3.78 0.71
C GLU A 88 16.02 4.53 -0.62
N TRP A 89 16.68 4.01 -1.65
CA TRP A 89 16.69 4.58 -2.99
C TRP A 89 15.27 4.69 -3.58
N LYS A 90 14.50 3.60 -3.52
CA LYS A 90 13.11 3.55 -3.99
C LYS A 90 12.25 4.62 -3.32
N LYS A 91 12.41 4.87 -2.02
CA LYS A 91 11.67 5.91 -1.29
C LYS A 91 12.00 7.32 -1.84
N GLY A 92 13.24 7.55 -2.23
CA GLY A 92 13.66 8.79 -2.92
C GLY A 92 12.95 8.96 -4.26
N GLU A 93 12.97 7.93 -5.11
CA GLU A 93 12.30 7.93 -6.42
C GLU A 93 10.77 8.13 -6.30
N GLU A 94 10.13 7.49 -5.32
CA GLU A 94 8.69 7.65 -5.05
C GLU A 94 8.34 9.08 -4.61
N SER A 95 9.22 9.71 -3.83
CA SER A 95 9.05 11.09 -3.37
C SER A 95 9.23 12.09 -4.52
N HIS A 96 10.19 11.84 -5.41
CA HIS A 96 10.48 12.68 -6.58
C HIS A 96 9.39 12.57 -7.64
N SER A 97 9.02 11.34 -8.03
CA SER A 97 7.98 11.08 -9.04
C SER A 97 6.56 11.36 -8.54
N LYS A 98 6.39 11.60 -7.23
CA LYS A 98 5.09 11.72 -6.55
C LYS A 98 4.18 10.55 -6.93
N SER A 99 4.73 9.35 -6.86
CA SER A 99 4.07 8.09 -7.19
C SER A 99 4.63 6.96 -6.33
N PHE A 100 3.96 5.81 -6.29
CA PHE A 100 4.46 4.65 -5.55
C PHE A 100 4.66 3.45 -6.46
N TYR A 101 5.70 2.68 -6.23
CA TYR A 101 5.96 1.40 -6.88
C TYR A 101 5.53 0.27 -5.94
N VAL A 102 4.44 -0.40 -6.29
CA VAL A 102 3.77 -1.42 -5.47
C VAL A 102 3.89 -2.81 -6.06
N LYS A 103 3.98 -3.82 -5.18
CA LYS A 103 3.93 -5.24 -5.58
C LYS A 103 2.48 -5.67 -5.73
N ASN A 104 2.12 -6.17 -6.91
CA ASN A 104 0.79 -6.73 -7.18
C ASN A 104 0.72 -8.25 -6.97
N SER A 105 1.87 -8.90 -6.78
CA SER A 105 1.99 -10.34 -6.61
C SER A 105 3.15 -10.67 -5.69
N ALA A 106 3.12 -11.86 -5.11
CA ALA A 106 4.25 -12.38 -4.34
C ALA A 106 5.51 -12.49 -5.21
N SER A 107 6.66 -12.37 -4.55
CA SER A 107 7.96 -12.59 -5.17
C SER A 107 8.06 -14.05 -5.64
N ARG A 108 8.68 -14.27 -6.80
CA ARG A 108 8.88 -15.60 -7.37
C ARG A 108 10.33 -16.01 -7.18
N MET A 109 10.56 -17.26 -6.77
CA MET A 109 11.89 -17.84 -6.74
C MET A 109 12.28 -18.34 -8.12
N GLN A 110 13.51 -18.06 -8.53
CA GLN A 110 14.13 -18.53 -9.76
C GLN A 110 15.55 -19.00 -9.42
N GLY A 111 15.67 -20.27 -9.02
CA GLY A 111 16.91 -20.80 -8.43
C GLY A 111 17.28 -20.03 -7.17
N LEU A 112 18.48 -19.48 -7.14
CA LEU A 112 19.01 -18.66 -6.03
C LEU A 112 18.54 -17.19 -6.06
N ASN A 113 17.71 -16.82 -7.03
CA ASN A 113 17.27 -15.44 -7.21
C ASN A 113 15.81 -15.27 -6.83
N ARG A 114 15.53 -14.28 -5.98
CA ARG A 114 14.18 -13.83 -5.64
C ARG A 114 13.79 -12.66 -6.55
N LYS A 115 12.86 -12.90 -7.46
CA LYS A 115 12.39 -11.91 -8.43
C LYS A 115 11.08 -11.26 -7.96
N SER A 116 11.05 -9.93 -7.97
CA SER A 116 9.92 -9.11 -7.57
C SER A 116 9.61 -8.06 -8.63
N TYR A 117 8.33 -7.84 -8.92
CA TYR A 117 7.88 -6.80 -9.84
C TYR A 117 7.14 -5.71 -9.07
N TYR A 118 7.55 -4.47 -9.29
CA TYR A 118 6.89 -3.30 -8.75
C TYR A 118 6.36 -2.45 -9.90
N TYR A 119 5.12 -2.01 -9.78
CA TYR A 119 4.46 -1.19 -10.78
C TYR A 119 3.97 0.10 -10.14
N CYS A 120 3.85 1.16 -10.93
CA CYS A 120 3.20 2.37 -10.45
C CYS A 120 1.82 2.05 -9.83
N ASN A 121 1.55 2.62 -8.66
CA ASN A 121 0.31 2.46 -7.91
C ASN A 121 -0.92 2.94 -8.68
N ARG A 122 -0.73 3.87 -9.62
CA ARG A 122 -1.74 4.37 -10.55
C ARG A 122 -2.04 3.41 -11.69
N SER A 123 -1.08 2.52 -12.02
CA SER A 123 -1.17 1.60 -13.15
C SER A 123 -2.24 0.53 -12.95
N GLY A 124 -2.96 0.24 -14.04
CA GLY A 124 -3.91 -0.85 -14.17
C GLY A 124 -5.36 -0.41 -14.00
N VAL A 125 -6.24 -1.40 -14.10
CA VAL A 125 -7.69 -1.22 -14.11
C VAL A 125 -8.28 -1.31 -12.71
N VAL A 126 -9.29 -0.49 -12.42
CA VAL A 126 -10.10 -0.58 -11.21
C VAL A 126 -10.74 -1.95 -11.13
N ARG A 127 -10.52 -2.67 -10.02
CA ARG A 127 -11.22 -3.93 -9.76
C ARG A 127 -12.70 -3.65 -9.60
N GLN A 128 -13.51 -4.17 -10.50
CA GLN A 128 -14.96 -4.12 -10.39
C GLN A 128 -15.40 -5.13 -9.32
N SER A 129 -16.19 -4.67 -8.35
CA SER A 129 -16.87 -5.55 -7.42
C SER A 129 -17.96 -6.31 -8.16
N LYS A 130 -18.06 -7.63 -7.97
CA LYS A 130 -19.17 -8.43 -8.51
C LYS A 130 -20.50 -8.08 -7.83
N GLU A 131 -20.44 -7.60 -6.59
CA GLU A 131 -21.59 -7.22 -5.79
C GLU A 131 -21.81 -5.70 -5.80
N LYS A 132 -23.07 -5.27 -5.71
CA LYS A 132 -23.42 -3.87 -5.55
C LYS A 132 -22.85 -3.35 -4.23
N ARG A 133 -21.85 -2.49 -4.33
CA ARG A 133 -21.23 -1.85 -3.18
C ARG A 133 -22.24 -0.92 -2.51
N GLN A 134 -22.54 -1.17 -1.23
CA GLN A 134 -23.48 -0.34 -0.46
C GLN A 134 -22.94 1.05 -0.13
N ARG A 135 -21.60 1.19 -0.02
CA ARG A 135 -20.96 2.48 0.25
C ARG A 135 -20.77 3.27 -1.04
N ALA A 136 -21.11 4.56 -0.99
CA ALA A 136 -20.81 5.51 -2.04
C ALA A 136 -19.32 5.48 -2.43
N PRO A 137 -18.99 5.73 -3.71
CA PRO A 137 -17.60 5.86 -4.13
C PRO A 137 -16.95 7.05 -3.42
N LYS A 138 -15.62 6.98 -3.26
CA LYS A 138 -14.87 8.10 -2.70
C LYS A 138 -14.95 9.29 -3.68
N VAL A 139 -15.10 10.51 -3.15
CA VAL A 139 -15.10 11.74 -3.96
C VAL A 139 -13.82 11.89 -4.77
N GLN A 140 -12.67 11.52 -4.17
CA GLN A 140 -11.37 11.48 -4.87
C GLN A 140 -11.26 10.41 -5.97
N GLY A 141 -12.27 9.55 -6.15
CA GLY A 141 -12.24 8.45 -7.10
C GLY A 141 -11.28 7.32 -6.70
N SER A 142 -10.90 6.52 -7.70
CA SER A 142 -9.93 5.44 -7.56
C SER A 142 -8.52 5.96 -7.76
N CYS A 143 -7.55 5.36 -7.06
CA CYS A 143 -6.14 5.62 -7.36
C CYS A 143 -5.69 5.06 -8.72
N LYS A 144 -6.46 4.14 -9.31
CA LYS A 144 -6.16 3.52 -10.61
C LYS A 144 -6.70 4.37 -11.76
N THR A 145 -5.88 4.56 -12.79
CA THR A 145 -6.24 5.38 -13.96
C THR A 145 -7.00 4.63 -15.03
N ASN A 146 -7.24 3.33 -14.85
CA ASN A 146 -7.75 2.43 -15.89
C ASN A 146 -6.84 2.31 -17.12
N GLU A 147 -5.59 2.73 -16.99
CA GLU A 147 -4.57 2.64 -18.03
C GLU A 147 -3.30 2.01 -17.47
N TYR A 148 -2.47 1.47 -18.37
CA TYR A 148 -1.18 0.93 -17.98
C TYR A 148 -0.11 2.01 -18.04
N CYS A 149 0.54 2.23 -16.90
CA CYS A 149 1.69 3.09 -16.78
C CYS A 149 2.98 2.29 -17.06
N THR A 150 3.90 2.92 -17.81
CA THR A 150 5.21 2.37 -18.16
C THR A 150 6.20 2.35 -16.99
N ALA A 151 5.94 3.12 -15.94
CA ALA A 151 6.79 3.19 -14.77
C ALA A 151 6.73 1.89 -13.97
N HIS A 152 7.86 1.20 -13.88
CA HIS A 152 7.99 -0.08 -13.22
C HIS A 152 9.43 -0.35 -12.77
N MET A 153 9.58 -1.25 -11.81
CA MET A 153 10.87 -1.80 -11.37
C MET A 153 10.80 -3.32 -11.38
N THR A 154 11.78 -3.95 -12.02
CA THR A 154 12.03 -5.39 -11.89
C THR A 154 13.23 -5.57 -10.98
N VAL A 155 13.01 -6.20 -9.83
CA VAL A 155 14.02 -6.36 -8.78
C VAL A 155 14.38 -7.83 -8.67
N ILE A 156 15.67 -8.14 -8.74
CA ILE A 156 16.22 -9.47 -8.60
C ILE A 156 17.20 -9.44 -7.44
N GLU A 157 16.88 -10.16 -6.39
CA GLU A 157 17.73 -10.29 -5.20
C GLU A 157 18.36 -11.68 -5.18
N ASP A 158 19.68 -11.73 -5.04
CA ASP A 158 20.42 -12.96 -4.82
C ASP A 158 20.27 -13.41 -3.35
N THR A 159 19.78 -14.62 -3.11
CA THR A 159 19.51 -15.09 -1.75
C THR A 159 20.78 -15.40 -0.96
N ILE A 160 21.91 -15.64 -1.63
CA ILE A 160 23.22 -15.93 -1.01
C ILE A 160 23.97 -14.63 -0.77
N THR A 161 24.25 -13.87 -1.83
CA THR A 161 25.09 -12.66 -1.73
C THR A 161 24.33 -11.44 -1.19
N LYS A 162 22.99 -11.51 -1.14
CA LYS A 162 22.08 -10.39 -0.79
C LYS A 162 22.19 -9.17 -1.71
N MET A 163 22.94 -9.27 -2.82
CA MET A 163 22.99 -8.23 -3.83
C MET A 163 21.67 -8.12 -4.56
N VAL A 164 21.30 -6.90 -4.91
CA VAL A 164 20.03 -6.58 -5.56
C VAL A 164 20.29 -5.88 -6.88
N LYS A 165 19.81 -6.47 -7.97
CA LYS A 165 19.83 -5.91 -9.32
C LYS A 165 18.44 -5.38 -9.66
N VAL A 166 18.37 -4.16 -10.17
CA VAL A 166 17.11 -3.48 -10.46
C VAL A 166 17.12 -2.94 -11.88
N THR A 167 16.17 -3.40 -12.68
CA THR A 167 15.83 -2.78 -13.98
C THR A 167 14.68 -1.81 -13.75
N TYR A 168 14.88 -0.53 -14.05
CA TYR A 168 14.01 0.57 -13.66
C TYR A 168 13.61 1.45 -14.85
N CYS A 169 12.31 1.73 -14.94
CA CYS A 169 11.73 2.76 -15.80
C CYS A 169 11.03 3.82 -14.93
N SER A 170 11.53 5.05 -14.98
CA SER A 170 10.97 6.22 -14.27
C SER A 170 9.84 6.91 -15.04
N HIS A 171 9.68 6.62 -16.33
CA HIS A 171 8.74 7.33 -17.18
C HIS A 171 7.29 6.93 -16.88
N HIS A 172 6.49 7.89 -16.42
CA HIS A 172 5.05 7.72 -16.23
C HIS A 172 4.28 8.09 -17.49
N SER A 173 3.92 7.08 -18.28
CA SER A 173 2.96 7.26 -19.38
C SER A 173 1.54 7.37 -18.83
N ASN A 174 0.72 8.17 -19.51
CA ASN A 174 -0.74 8.12 -19.41
C ASN A 174 -1.33 8.69 -18.11
N HIS A 175 -0.51 9.23 -17.21
CA HIS A 175 -1.03 9.99 -16.07
C HIS A 175 -0.06 11.02 -15.55
N LYS A 176 -0.61 12.06 -14.92
CA LYS A 176 0.16 13.04 -14.15
C LYS A 176 0.22 12.62 -12.68
N PRO A 177 1.17 13.17 -11.90
CA PRO A 177 1.13 13.04 -10.46
C PRO A 177 -0.09 13.74 -9.88
N GLU A 178 -0.78 13.08 -8.95
CA GLU A 178 -1.97 13.60 -8.30
C GLU A 178 -1.80 13.56 -6.79
N VAL A 179 -1.75 14.74 -6.17
CA VAL A 179 -1.45 14.92 -4.74
C VAL A 179 -2.44 14.17 -3.85
N CYS A 180 -3.73 14.12 -4.22
CA CYS A 180 -4.78 13.44 -3.45
C CYS A 180 -4.56 11.93 -3.28
N HIS A 181 -3.88 11.29 -4.23
CA HIS A 181 -3.58 9.85 -4.20
C HIS A 181 -2.23 9.53 -3.55
N LEU A 182 -1.52 10.54 -3.04
CA LEU A 182 -0.34 10.34 -2.24
C LEU A 182 -0.70 9.80 -0.86
N ARG A 183 0.27 9.15 -0.20
CA ARG A 183 0.13 8.77 1.21
C ARG A 183 0.45 9.97 2.08
N VAL A 184 -0.31 10.16 3.15
CA VAL A 184 0.07 11.11 4.21
C VAL A 184 1.45 10.69 4.76
N PRO A 185 2.43 11.61 4.81
CA PRO A 185 3.76 11.32 5.37
C PRO A 185 3.68 10.86 6.82
N ASP A 186 4.55 9.93 7.22
CA ASP A 186 4.52 9.40 8.60
C ASP A 186 4.85 10.47 9.64
N LYS A 187 5.70 11.45 9.29
CA LYS A 187 5.94 12.63 10.14
C LYS A 187 4.64 13.36 10.48
N VAL A 188 3.77 13.58 9.48
CA VAL A 188 2.48 14.25 9.67
C VAL A 188 1.52 13.37 10.47
N LYS A 189 1.48 12.06 10.21
CA LYS A 189 0.67 11.13 11.01
C LYS A 189 1.06 11.15 12.49
N ASN A 190 2.36 11.16 12.78
CA ASN A 190 2.87 11.19 14.14
C ASN A 190 2.54 12.53 14.82
N ALA A 191 2.63 13.65 14.11
CA ALA A 191 2.22 14.96 14.64
C ALA A 191 0.71 15.02 14.94
N VAL A 192 -0.13 14.48 14.04
CA VAL A 192 -1.57 14.35 14.26
C VAL A 192 -1.86 13.46 15.48
N ALA A 193 -1.15 12.34 15.60
CA ALA A 193 -1.30 11.43 16.73
C ALA A 193 -0.93 12.05 18.07
N ALA A 194 0.14 12.84 18.12
CA ALA A 194 0.53 13.58 19.32
C ALA A 194 -0.57 14.56 19.73
N LYS A 195 -1.10 15.35 18.79
CA LYS A 195 -2.22 16.27 19.04
C LYS A 195 -3.48 15.54 19.52
N LEU A 196 -3.78 14.36 18.97
CA LEU A 196 -4.89 13.52 19.44
C LEU A 196 -4.67 13.04 20.88
N ALA A 197 -3.44 12.65 21.22
CA ALA A 197 -3.07 12.23 22.58
C ALA A 197 -3.18 13.37 23.61
N GLU A 198 -2.95 14.61 23.18
CA GLU A 198 -3.12 15.83 23.98
C GLU A 198 -4.60 16.27 24.10
N GLY A 199 -5.54 15.56 23.46
CA GLY A 199 -6.97 15.88 23.50
C GLY A 199 -7.40 17.01 22.57
N VAL A 200 -6.56 17.41 21.60
CA VAL A 200 -6.92 18.40 20.60
C VAL A 200 -8.02 17.84 19.69
N THR A 201 -9.06 18.64 19.44
CA THR A 201 -10.20 18.21 18.61
C THR A 201 -9.78 17.95 17.16
N ILE A 202 -10.46 17.00 16.50
CA ILE A 202 -10.19 16.64 15.10
C ILE A 202 -10.37 17.86 14.18
N GLU A 203 -11.36 18.70 14.46
CA GLU A 203 -11.60 19.96 13.75
C GLU A 203 -10.37 20.86 13.81
N ARG A 204 -9.87 21.12 15.01
CA ARG A 204 -8.72 22.00 15.22
C ARG A 204 -7.45 21.45 14.56
N ILE A 205 -7.25 20.13 14.62
CA ILE A 205 -6.13 19.46 13.93
C ILE A 205 -6.22 19.67 12.41
N LEU A 206 -7.40 19.49 11.83
CA LEU A 206 -7.60 19.66 10.39
C LEU A 206 -7.41 21.13 9.97
N ASP A 207 -7.89 22.07 10.77
CA ASP A 207 -7.73 23.50 10.49
C ASP A 207 -6.26 23.93 10.61
N ASP A 208 -5.53 23.50 11.64
CA ASP A 208 -4.07 23.72 11.75
C ASP A 208 -3.30 23.20 10.53
N ILE A 209 -3.68 22.03 10.01
CA ILE A 209 -3.03 21.44 8.83
C ILE A 209 -3.38 22.24 7.58
N ARG A 210 -4.59 22.78 7.45
CA ARG A 210 -4.96 23.62 6.30
C ARG A 210 -4.30 24.99 6.36
N ASP A 211 -4.15 25.54 7.56
CA ASP A 211 -3.52 26.84 7.78
C ASP A 211 -2.00 26.78 7.61
N SER A 212 -1.39 25.59 7.68
CA SER A 212 0.05 25.42 7.46
C SER A 212 0.49 25.49 5.99
N VAL A 213 -0.41 25.79 5.04
CA VAL A 213 -0.07 25.92 3.62
C VAL A 213 0.84 27.14 3.42
N THR A 214 2.10 26.90 3.08
CA THR A 214 3.09 27.95 2.79
C THR A 214 3.32 28.19 1.29
N GLY A 215 2.57 27.48 0.43
CA GLY A 215 2.70 27.57 -1.02
C GLY A 215 1.89 26.50 -1.74
N THR A 216 2.55 25.46 -2.23
CA THR A 216 1.88 24.37 -2.97
C THR A 216 1.12 23.45 -2.03
N ILE A 217 -0.11 23.10 -2.41
CA ILE A 217 -0.92 22.11 -1.70
C ILE A 217 -0.28 20.72 -1.79
N GLU A 218 0.21 20.24 -0.66
CA GLU A 218 0.69 18.87 -0.46
C GLU A 218 -0.40 17.92 0.09
N ARG A 219 -0.07 16.64 0.29
CA ARG A 219 -1.04 15.59 0.62
C ARG A 219 -1.67 15.78 1.99
N GLU A 220 -0.90 16.25 2.96
CA GLU A 220 -1.34 16.57 4.32
C GLU A 220 -2.51 17.56 4.32
N HIS A 221 -2.46 18.59 3.48
CA HIS A 221 -3.51 19.61 3.38
C HIS A 221 -4.84 19.06 2.83
N LEU A 222 -4.80 17.90 2.18
CA LEU A 222 -5.99 17.19 1.66
C LEU A 222 -6.52 16.13 2.65
N MET A 223 -6.02 16.11 3.89
CA MET A 223 -6.54 15.22 4.93
C MET A 223 -8.00 15.54 5.24
N ASN A 224 -8.76 14.48 5.47
CA ASN A 224 -10.15 14.57 5.92
C ASN A 224 -10.31 13.92 7.30
N ARG A 225 -11.50 14.06 7.89
CA ARG A 225 -11.83 13.46 9.20
C ARG A 225 -11.55 11.95 9.24
N GLN A 226 -11.84 11.24 8.15
CA GLN A 226 -11.58 9.80 8.08
C GLN A 226 -10.08 9.48 8.12
N ASP A 227 -9.22 10.30 7.53
CA ASP A 227 -7.77 10.13 7.62
C ASP A 227 -7.30 10.25 9.08
N VAL A 228 -7.84 11.21 9.84
CA VAL A 228 -7.54 11.38 11.27
C VAL A 228 -8.03 10.21 12.11
N HIS A 229 -9.28 9.76 11.91
CA HIS A 229 -9.79 8.57 12.59
C HIS A 229 -9.00 7.30 12.26
N ASN A 230 -8.54 7.15 11.02
CA ASN A 230 -7.69 6.02 10.63
C ASN A 230 -6.33 6.06 11.35
N ILE A 231 -5.79 7.26 11.64
CA ILE A 231 -4.56 7.44 12.43
C ILE A 231 -4.83 7.07 13.89
N GLU A 232 -5.89 7.63 14.48
CA GLU A 232 -6.35 7.36 15.84
C GLU A 232 -6.53 5.86 16.10
N TYR A 233 -7.24 5.17 15.20
CA TYR A 233 -7.47 3.73 15.28
C TYR A 233 -6.16 2.93 15.20
N LYS A 234 -5.26 3.27 14.26
CA LYS A 234 -4.00 2.54 14.07
C LYS A 234 -3.04 2.64 15.26
N LEU A 235 -3.10 3.74 15.98
CA LEU A 235 -2.26 3.98 17.15
C LEU A 235 -2.96 3.59 18.45
N ASN A 236 -4.11 2.94 18.36
CA ASN A 236 -4.93 2.50 19.48
C ASN A 236 -5.27 3.62 20.48
N LEU A 237 -5.37 4.87 19.98
CA LEU A 237 -5.70 6.05 20.79
C LEU A 237 -7.20 6.12 21.15
N GLN A 238 -8.00 5.16 20.66
CA GLN A 238 -9.42 4.99 21.03
C GLN A 238 -9.62 4.82 22.54
N SER A 239 -8.57 4.39 23.26
CA SER A 239 -8.60 4.21 24.72
C SER A 239 -8.68 5.52 25.50
N ILE A 240 -8.40 6.67 24.89
CA ILE A 240 -8.42 7.97 25.60
C ILE A 240 -9.86 8.35 25.99
N LYS A 241 -10.85 8.00 25.16
CA LYS A 241 -12.27 8.33 25.38
C LYS A 241 -13.08 7.09 25.76
N LYS A 242 -13.11 6.76 27.05
CA LYS A 242 -13.87 5.61 27.60
C LYS A 242 -15.39 5.77 27.52
N HIS A 243 -15.86 7.01 27.44
CA HIS A 243 -17.27 7.36 27.43
C HIS A 243 -17.53 8.64 26.61
N GLN A 244 -18.72 8.77 26.01
CA GLN A 244 -19.08 9.95 25.22
C GLN A 244 -19.06 11.25 26.04
N ASN A 245 -19.41 11.17 27.32
CA ASN A 245 -19.27 12.24 28.29
C ASN A 245 -17.85 12.25 28.88
N ASP A 246 -17.14 13.37 28.73
CA ASP A 246 -15.76 13.53 29.17
C ASP A 246 -15.61 13.39 30.69
N HIS A 247 -16.58 13.84 31.49
CA HIS A 247 -16.58 13.64 32.94
C HIS A 247 -16.58 12.15 33.31
N SER A 248 -17.41 11.36 32.64
CA SER A 248 -17.48 9.92 32.86
C SER A 248 -16.21 9.20 32.39
N SER A 249 -15.57 9.68 31.32
CA SER A 249 -14.26 9.17 30.89
C SER A 249 -13.20 9.44 31.97
N ILE A 250 -13.14 10.66 32.49
CA ILE A 250 -12.19 11.04 33.55
C ILE A 250 -12.42 10.19 34.79
N VAL A 251 -13.67 10.02 35.24
CA VAL A 251 -14.00 9.17 36.39
C VAL A 251 -13.54 7.72 36.15
N ALA A 252 -13.83 7.15 34.97
CA ALA A 252 -13.40 5.80 34.63
C ALA A 252 -11.86 5.64 34.52
N TRP A 253 -11.13 6.71 34.21
CA TRP A 253 -9.66 6.71 34.27
C TRP A 253 -9.15 6.76 35.71
N VAL A 254 -9.70 7.65 36.54
CA VAL A 254 -9.31 7.78 37.95
C VAL A 254 -9.57 6.48 38.71
N THR A 255 -10.72 5.84 38.49
CA THR A 255 -11.06 4.56 39.13
C THR A 255 -10.10 3.44 38.73
N GLU A 256 -9.76 3.30 37.44
CA GLU A 256 -8.79 2.29 37.00
C GLU A 256 -7.38 2.53 37.60
N MET A 257 -6.95 3.79 37.69
CA MET A 257 -5.66 4.11 38.32
C MET A 257 -5.67 3.72 39.81
N GLN A 258 -6.76 3.98 40.53
CA GLN A 258 -6.91 3.59 41.93
C GLN A 258 -6.95 2.07 42.12
N GLU A 259 -7.62 1.34 41.23
CA GLU A 259 -7.68 -0.12 41.25
C GLU A 259 -6.30 -0.75 40.99
N MET A 260 -5.55 -0.23 40.01
CA MET A 260 -4.18 -0.66 39.75
C MET A 260 -3.26 -0.41 40.94
N GLU A 261 -3.35 0.76 41.59
CA GLU A 261 -2.59 1.02 42.82
C GLU A 261 -2.99 0.07 43.96
N CYS A 262 -4.27 -0.26 44.08
CA CYS A 262 -4.78 -1.17 45.10
C CYS A 262 -4.26 -2.60 44.87
N GLN A 263 -4.26 -3.07 43.61
CA GLN A 263 -3.68 -4.37 43.23
C GLN A 263 -2.18 -4.42 43.51
N MET A 264 -1.44 -3.35 43.15
CA MET A 264 0.00 -3.26 43.41
C MET A 264 0.30 -3.30 44.91
N ARG A 265 -0.49 -2.57 45.73
CA ARG A 265 -0.40 -2.62 47.19
C ARG A 265 -0.67 -4.02 47.74
N MET A 266 -1.69 -4.70 47.24
CA MET A 266 -2.00 -6.07 47.68
C MET A 266 -0.88 -7.05 47.38
N ILE A 267 -0.26 -6.97 46.19
CA ILE A 267 0.88 -7.83 45.82
C ILE A 267 2.10 -7.58 46.73
N MET A 268 2.37 -6.32 47.10
CA MET A 268 3.43 -6.03 48.07
C MET A 268 3.14 -6.62 49.45
N ILE A 269 1.90 -6.50 49.94
CA ILE A 269 1.51 -7.01 51.25
C ILE A 269 1.67 -8.54 51.30
N THR A 270 1.18 -9.25 50.28
CA THR A 270 1.31 -10.71 50.22
C THR A 270 2.76 -11.17 50.11
N SER A 271 3.59 -10.44 49.36
CA SER A 271 5.02 -10.72 49.26
C SER A 271 5.75 -10.55 50.60
N ILE A 272 5.39 -9.51 51.38
CA ILE A 272 5.94 -9.27 52.73
C ILE A 272 5.47 -10.35 53.71
N GLN A 273 4.22 -10.78 53.62
CA GLN A 273 3.69 -11.87 54.46
C GLN A 273 4.41 -13.19 54.18
N GLN A 274 4.58 -13.54 52.90
CA GLN A 274 5.33 -14.74 52.50
C GLN A 274 6.79 -14.69 52.98
N ALA A 275 7.44 -13.53 52.90
CA ALA A 275 8.80 -13.36 53.39
C ALA A 275 8.91 -13.58 54.92
N LYS A 276 7.93 -13.08 55.69
CA LYS A 276 7.86 -13.29 57.15
C LYS A 276 7.64 -14.75 57.50
N GLU A 277 6.72 -15.43 56.81
CA GLU A 277 6.45 -16.86 57.01
C GLU A 277 7.69 -17.71 56.70
N ASN A 278 8.38 -17.42 55.61
CA ASN A 278 9.62 -18.11 55.26
C ASN A 278 10.71 -17.90 56.34
N MET A 279 10.82 -16.69 56.91
CA MET A 279 11.78 -16.38 57.98
C MET A 279 11.44 -17.13 59.29
N LEU A 280 10.16 -17.21 59.64
CA LEU A 280 9.65 -18.01 60.77
C LEU A 280 9.95 -19.50 60.56
N MET A 281 9.70 -20.04 59.37
CA MET A 281 10.00 -21.44 59.07
C MET A 281 11.51 -21.74 59.16
N THR A 282 12.38 -20.84 58.70
CA THR A 282 13.84 -21.01 58.88
C THR A 282 14.27 -20.93 60.34
N SER A 283 13.61 -20.11 61.17
CA SER A 283 13.92 -20.02 62.60
C SER A 283 13.51 -21.28 63.37
N VAL A 284 12.41 -21.93 62.98
CA VAL A 284 11.95 -23.20 63.56
C VAL A 284 12.86 -24.37 63.15
N SER A 285 13.40 -24.36 61.92
CA SER A 285 14.38 -25.38 61.51
C SER A 285 15.71 -25.25 62.25
N LEU A 286 16.16 -24.03 62.58
CA LEU A 286 17.39 -23.80 63.36
C LEU A 286 17.25 -24.19 64.84
N THR A 287 16.05 -24.05 65.43
CA THR A 287 15.83 -24.50 66.81
C THR A 287 15.82 -26.02 66.94
N HIS A 288 15.35 -26.77 65.93
CA HIS A 288 15.38 -28.24 65.96
C HIS A 288 16.80 -28.83 65.81
N ILE A 289 17.73 -28.11 65.17
CA ILE A 289 19.13 -28.57 65.05
C ILE A 289 19.91 -28.42 66.37
N ASN A 290 19.53 -27.48 67.25
CA ASN A 290 20.21 -27.24 68.53
C ASN A 290 19.77 -28.18 69.67
N TYR A 291 18.81 -29.09 69.45
CA TYR A 291 18.39 -30.09 70.43
C TYR A 291 18.95 -31.50 70.15
N GLU A 292 19.76 -31.70 69.10
CA GLU A 292 20.42 -32.97 68.77
C GLU A 292 21.97 -32.94 68.88
N LEU A 293 22.51 -32.09 69.75
CA LEU A 293 23.92 -32.12 70.20
C LEU A 293 23.99 -32.14 71.72
#